data_AF-A0A088CAV6-F1
#
_entry.id   AF-A0A088CAV6-F1
#
_cell.length_a   1.000
_cell.length_b   1.000
_cell.length_c   1.000
_cell.angle_alpha   90.00
_cell.angle_beta   90.00
_cell.angle_gamma   90.00
#
_symmetry.space_group_name_H-M   'P 1'
#
loop_
_entity.id
_entity.type
_entity.pdbx_description
1 polymer ?
#
loop_
_entity_poly.entity_id
_entity_poly.type
_entity_poly.pdbx_seq_one_letter_code
_entity_poly.pdbx_strand_id
1 'polypeptide(L)'
;MIEANSAYSVYVYNSFKELLVLFPSVLTLAKLIKSNHPTLVDIIKEQTILRGEWYLTNIPYNIRDTPIIADWSSKECEQLVLNMNNNSHIRKAVFVYDINRNFLAKYDGVMEAQRAWNISHSTVKNYAKIGGVYKGYIFSYERLVTSQEG
;
A
#
# COMPACT_ATOMS: atom_id res chain seq x y z
N MET A 1 7.96 -22.64 -7.58
CA MET A 1 8.61 -21.50 -6.89
C MET A 1 9.07 -20.55 -7.97
N ILE A 2 8.33 -19.47 -8.22
CA ILE A 2 8.72 -18.48 -9.24
C ILE A 2 9.70 -17.53 -8.56
N GLU A 3 10.99 -17.70 -8.85
CA GLU A 3 12.01 -16.74 -8.45
C GLU A 3 11.85 -15.48 -9.30
N ALA A 4 11.65 -14.35 -8.62
CA ALA A 4 11.58 -13.04 -9.22
C ALA A 4 12.98 -12.62 -9.71
N ASN A 5 13.37 -13.08 -10.90
CA ASN A 5 14.47 -12.47 -11.64
C ASN A 5 14.11 -11.01 -11.95
N SER A 6 15.06 -10.09 -11.72
CA SER A 6 14.87 -8.63 -11.76
C SER A 6 14.38 -8.00 -13.08
N ALA A 7 13.91 -8.78 -14.05
CA ALA A 7 13.44 -8.33 -15.36
C ALA A 7 11.90 -8.17 -15.46
N TYR A 8 11.14 -8.57 -14.44
CA TYR A 8 9.68 -8.46 -14.49
C TYR A 8 9.20 -7.03 -14.21
N SER A 9 8.32 -6.55 -15.07
CA SER A 9 7.64 -5.26 -14.90
C SER A 9 6.86 -5.23 -13.59
N VAL A 10 6.82 -4.04 -12.99
CA VAL A 10 6.10 -3.80 -11.74
C VAL A 10 4.93 -2.90 -12.00
N TYR A 11 3.75 -3.41 -11.74
CA TYR A 11 2.50 -2.67 -11.77
C TYR A 11 2.33 -1.98 -10.42
N VAL A 12 2.17 -0.67 -10.44
CA VAL A 12 1.93 0.14 -9.25
C VAL A 12 0.47 0.54 -9.25
N TYR A 13 -0.23 0.24 -8.16
CA TYR A 13 -1.61 0.66 -7.94
C TYR A 13 -1.66 1.60 -6.74
N ASN A 14 -2.67 2.47 -6.69
CA ASN A 14 -3.01 3.18 -5.45
C ASN A 14 -3.72 2.24 -4.45
N SER A 15 -4.10 2.77 -3.29
CA SER A 15 -4.74 2.00 -2.22
C SER A 15 -6.13 1.48 -2.60
N PHE A 16 -6.74 2.01 -3.66
CA PHE A 16 -8.03 1.58 -4.20
C PHE A 16 -7.89 0.57 -5.35
N LYS A 17 -6.66 0.11 -5.64
CA LYS A 17 -6.32 -0.81 -6.72
C LYS A 17 -6.58 -0.25 -8.12
N GLU A 18 -6.47 1.07 -8.29
CA GLU A 18 -6.41 1.68 -9.63
C GLU A 18 -4.97 1.69 -10.14
N LEU A 19 -4.77 1.23 -11.38
CA LEU A 19 -3.44 1.11 -11.98
C LEU A 19 -2.86 2.50 -12.27
N LEU A 20 -1.77 2.85 -11.58
CA LEU A 20 -1.10 4.14 -11.73
C LEU A 20 -0.09 4.11 -12.87
N VAL A 21 0.88 3.19 -12.81
CA VAL A 21 2.03 3.17 -13.74
C VAL A 21 2.67 1.79 -13.76
N LEU A 22 3.40 1.49 -14.84
CA LEU A 22 4.24 0.30 -14.96
C LEU A 22 5.71 0.71 -14.97
N PHE A 23 6.49 0.17 -14.05
CA PHE A 23 7.95 0.27 -14.09
C PHE A 23 8.55 -0.94 -14.81
N PRO A 24 9.68 -0.76 -15.52
CA PRO A 24 10.30 -1.86 -16.26
C PRO A 24 10.85 -2.97 -15.34
N SER A 25 11.20 -2.64 -14.09
CA SER A 25 11.65 -3.64 -13.11
C SER A 25 11.50 -3.19 -11.66
N VAL A 26 11.52 -4.17 -10.73
CA VAL A 26 11.62 -3.92 -9.28
C VAL A 26 12.89 -3.14 -8.95
N LEU A 27 14.00 -3.42 -9.64
CA LEU A 27 15.27 -2.72 -9.42
C LEU A 27 15.19 -1.25 -9.82
N THR A 28 14.54 -0.94 -10.94
CA THR A 28 14.31 0.44 -11.38
C THR A 28 13.49 1.20 -10.35
N LEU A 29 12.34 0.62 -9.93
CA LEU A 29 11.51 1.23 -8.90
C LEU A 29 12.29 1.43 -7.60
N ALA A 30 12.98 0.39 -7.11
CA ALA A 30 13.76 0.43 -5.86
C ALA A 30 14.76 1.59 -5.82
N LYS A 31 15.49 1.81 -6.92
CA LYS A 31 16.45 2.92 -7.04
C LYS A 31 15.75 4.29 -6.97
N LEU A 32 14.64 4.45 -7.70
CA LEU A 32 13.89 5.71 -7.75
C LEU A 32 13.28 6.07 -6.40
N ILE A 33 12.72 5.09 -5.69
CA ILE A 33 12.07 5.31 -4.38
C ILE A 33 12.99 5.10 -3.18
N LYS A 34 14.30 4.99 -3.42
CA LYS A 34 15.34 4.81 -2.40
C LYS A 34 15.00 3.68 -1.41
N SER A 35 14.51 2.56 -1.93
CA SER A 35 14.08 1.39 -1.14
C SER A 35 15.01 0.21 -1.42
N ASN A 36 15.09 -0.70 -0.46
CA ASN A 36 15.86 -1.94 -0.63
C ASN A 36 15.10 -2.89 -1.56
N HIS A 37 15.79 -3.41 -2.57
CA HIS A 37 15.22 -4.35 -3.53
C HIS A 37 14.58 -5.58 -2.87
N PRO A 38 15.24 -6.29 -1.91
CA PRO A 38 14.62 -7.43 -1.23
C PRO A 38 13.31 -7.07 -0.52
N THR A 39 13.25 -5.90 0.12
CA THR A 39 12.03 -5.42 0.79
C THR A 39 10.87 -5.24 -0.19
N LEU A 40 11.12 -4.68 -1.38
CA LEU A 40 10.07 -4.57 -2.40
C LEU A 40 9.62 -5.93 -2.92
N VAL A 41 10.56 -6.87 -3.09
CA VAL A 41 10.24 -8.26 -3.48
C VAL A 41 9.33 -8.91 -2.43
N ASP A 42 9.61 -8.73 -1.13
CA ASP A 42 8.78 -9.28 -0.06
C ASP A 42 7.39 -8.63 -0.04
N ILE A 43 7.31 -7.30 -0.21
CA ILE A 43 6.02 -6.59 -0.33
C ILE A 43 5.19 -7.13 -1.50
N ILE A 44 5.80 -7.37 -2.65
CA ILE A 44 5.13 -7.95 -3.83
C ILE A 44 4.66 -9.38 -3.53
N LYS A 45 5.49 -10.22 -2.89
CA LYS A 45 5.12 -11.60 -2.55
C LYS A 45 3.99 -11.66 -1.52
N GLU A 46 4.05 -10.82 -0.49
CA GLU A 46 3.07 -10.76 0.59
C GLU A 46 1.81 -9.99 0.19
N GLN A 47 1.82 -9.29 -0.95
CA GLN A 47 0.71 -8.45 -1.44
C GLN A 47 0.29 -7.39 -0.40
N THR A 48 1.26 -6.77 0.26
CA THR A 48 1.03 -5.74 1.29
C THR A 48 1.15 -4.33 0.73
N ILE A 49 0.55 -3.36 1.41
CA ILE A 49 0.64 -1.95 1.02
C ILE A 49 2.04 -1.38 1.35
N LEU A 50 2.74 -0.89 0.32
CA LEU A 50 3.94 -0.08 0.47
C LEU A 50 3.56 1.32 0.99
N ARG A 51 4.22 1.75 2.08
CA ARG A 51 4.17 3.12 2.62
C ARG A 51 2.74 3.62 2.87
N GLY A 52 1.82 2.69 3.12
CA GLY A 52 0.42 2.98 3.39
C GLY A 52 -0.38 3.54 2.21
N GLU A 53 0.09 3.42 0.96
CA GLU A 53 -0.67 3.90 -0.21
C GLU A 53 -0.57 3.02 -1.46
N TRP A 54 0.52 2.28 -1.68
CA TRP A 54 0.74 1.65 -2.99
C TRP A 54 0.80 0.13 -2.93
N TYR A 55 0.03 -0.54 -3.78
CA TYR A 55 0.23 -1.96 -4.04
C TYR A 55 1.22 -2.15 -5.19
N LEU A 56 2.12 -3.11 -5.01
CA LEU A 56 3.09 -3.52 -6.02
C LEU A 56 2.82 -4.97 -6.42
N THR A 57 2.76 -5.24 -7.70
CA THR A 57 2.61 -6.61 -8.22
C THR A 57 3.35 -6.78 -9.54
N ASN A 58 3.74 -8.01 -9.85
CA ASN A 58 4.33 -8.38 -11.14
C ASN A 58 3.28 -8.94 -12.11
N ILE A 59 2.05 -9.12 -11.66
CA ILE A 59 0.90 -9.60 -12.44
C ILE A 59 -0.23 -8.60 -12.24
N PRO A 60 -0.88 -8.10 -13.31
CA PRO A 60 -1.94 -7.13 -13.17
C PRO A 60 -3.15 -7.73 -12.45
N TYR A 61 -3.85 -6.92 -11.64
CA TYR A 61 -5.13 -7.34 -11.05
C TYR A 61 -6.20 -7.54 -12.13
N ASN A 62 -6.19 -6.69 -13.16
CA ASN A 62 -7.02 -6.81 -14.34
C ASN A 62 -6.22 -6.46 -15.59
N ILE A 63 -6.19 -7.38 -16.56
CA ILE A 63 -5.42 -7.22 -17.80
C ILE A 63 -5.95 -6.10 -18.72
N ARG A 64 -7.17 -5.64 -18.49
CA ARG A 64 -7.81 -4.56 -19.26
C ARG A 64 -7.54 -3.18 -18.67
N ASP A 65 -6.94 -3.10 -17.48
CA ASP A 65 -6.66 -1.82 -16.86
C ASP A 65 -5.64 -1.04 -17.70
N THR A 66 -5.92 0.24 -17.89
CA THR A 66 -4.99 1.17 -18.54
C THR A 66 -4.34 2.02 -17.45
N PRO A 67 -3.01 2.18 -17.45
CA PRO A 67 -2.34 3.00 -16.45
C PRO A 67 -2.76 4.47 -16.59
N ILE A 68 -3.02 5.13 -15.46
CA ILE A 68 -3.30 6.57 -15.42
C ILE A 68 -2.08 7.37 -15.92
N ILE A 69 -0.87 6.90 -15.63
CA ILE A 69 0.41 7.46 -16.09
C ILE A 69 0.97 6.51 -17.13
N ALA A 70 0.90 6.92 -18.40
CA ALA A 70 1.29 6.06 -19.54
C ALA A 70 2.80 5.79 -19.63
N ASP A 71 3.63 6.73 -19.16
CA ASP A 71 5.08 6.66 -19.27
C ASP A 71 5.74 6.83 -17.90
N TRP A 72 6.55 5.86 -17.49
CA TRP A 72 7.27 5.89 -16.21
C TRP A 72 8.41 6.92 -16.16
N SER A 73 8.79 7.50 -17.30
CA SER A 73 9.76 8.60 -17.41
C SER A 73 9.11 9.98 -17.50
N SER A 74 7.78 10.06 -17.41
CA SER A 74 7.02 11.31 -17.42
C SER A 74 7.15 12.11 -16.12
N LYS A 75 6.83 13.40 -16.18
CA LYS A 75 6.79 14.29 -15.00
C LYS A 75 5.74 13.86 -13.97
N GLU A 76 4.64 13.31 -14.44
CA GLU A 76 3.58 12.74 -13.60
C GLU A 76 4.12 11.57 -12.78
N CYS A 77 4.95 10.72 -13.39
CA CYS A 77 5.64 9.65 -12.69
C CYS A 77 6.70 10.17 -11.70
N GLU A 78 7.45 11.22 -12.05
CA GLU A 78 8.39 11.86 -11.13
C GLU A 78 7.68 12.37 -9.86
N GLN A 79 6.49 12.97 -10.02
CA GLN A 79 5.68 13.41 -8.88
C GLN A 79 5.18 12.23 -8.03
N LEU A 80 4.78 11.11 -8.65
CA LEU A 80 4.43 9.88 -7.95
C LEU A 80 5.62 9.35 -7.12
N VAL A 81 6.82 9.28 -7.72
CA VAL A 81 8.05 8.84 -7.04
C VAL A 81 8.41 9.79 -5.88
N LEU A 82 8.25 11.10 -6.07
CA LEU A 82 8.46 12.08 -5.01
C LEU A 82 7.49 11.85 -3.84
N ASN A 83 6.21 11.63 -4.14
CA ASN A 83 5.19 11.32 -3.12
C ASN A 83 5.52 10.02 -2.37
N MET A 84 5.98 8.98 -3.08
CA MET A 84 6.47 7.76 -2.44
C MET A 84 7.62 8.07 -1.50
N ASN A 85 8.61 8.83 -1.93
CA ASN A 85 9.78 9.18 -1.12
C ASN A 85 9.42 10.01 0.11
N ASN A 86 8.47 10.93 0.00
CA ASN A 86 7.97 11.71 1.12
C ASN A 86 7.26 10.84 2.18
N ASN A 87 6.74 9.67 1.79
CA ASN A 87 6.14 8.69 2.69
C ASN A 87 7.11 7.58 3.12
N SER A 88 8.43 7.76 2.94
CA SER A 88 9.43 6.74 3.26
C SER A 88 9.55 6.40 4.76
N HIS A 89 9.12 7.29 5.65
CA HIS A 89 9.02 7.04 7.10
C HIS A 89 7.89 6.07 7.45
N ILE A 90 6.87 5.93 6.58
CA ILE A 90 5.73 5.04 6.78
C ILE A 90 6.15 3.62 6.43
N ARG A 91 6.38 2.79 7.45
CA ARG A 91 6.64 1.35 7.24
C ARG A 91 5.35 0.56 7.06
N LYS A 92 4.35 0.85 7.88
CA LYS A 92 3.08 0.13 7.90
C LYS A 92 1.98 1.01 8.48
N ALA A 93 1.25 1.69 7.61
CA ALA A 93 0.14 2.56 8.00
C ALA A 93 -0.99 1.76 8.65
N VAL A 94 -1.75 2.42 9.51
CA VAL A 94 -2.97 1.87 10.11
C VAL A 94 -4.15 2.70 9.63
N PHE A 95 -5.09 2.04 8.96
CA PHE A 95 -6.37 2.61 8.58
C PHE A 95 -7.41 2.27 9.64
N VAL A 96 -8.25 3.25 9.96
CA VAL A 96 -9.33 3.13 10.95
C VAL A 96 -10.66 3.45 10.29
N TYR A 97 -11.65 2.62 10.60
CA TYR A 97 -13.01 2.71 10.09
C TYR A 97 -14.01 2.58 11.24
N ASP A 98 -15.25 3.02 11.02
CA ASP A 98 -16.36 2.66 11.89
C ASP A 98 -16.82 1.21 11.62
N ILE A 99 -17.82 0.74 12.37
CA ILE A 99 -18.42 -0.60 12.18
C ILE A 99 -19.03 -0.81 10.79
N ASN A 100 -19.42 0.26 10.11
CA ASN A 100 -20.02 0.24 8.77
C ASN A 100 -18.94 0.33 7.67
N ARG A 101 -17.65 0.27 8.05
CA ARG A 101 -16.49 0.40 7.16
C ARG A 101 -16.36 1.78 6.52
N ASN A 102 -16.98 2.81 7.09
CA ASN A 102 -16.71 4.18 6.67
C ASN A 102 -15.31 4.57 7.13
N PHE A 103 -14.50 5.08 6.21
CA PHE A 103 -13.13 5.50 6.52
C PHE A 103 -13.13 6.70 7.47
N LEU A 104 -12.41 6.59 8.57
CA LEU A 104 -12.30 7.64 9.59
C LEU A 104 -10.93 8.32 9.55
N ALA A 105 -9.85 7.53 9.55
CA ALA A 105 -8.50 8.06 9.65
C ALA A 105 -7.43 7.09 9.13
N LYS A 106 -6.30 7.66 8.69
CA LYS A 106 -5.06 6.95 8.40
C LYS A 106 -3.98 7.47 9.35
N TYR A 107 -3.18 6.57 9.88
CA TYR A 107 -2.00 6.86 10.71
C TYR A 107 -0.76 6.23 10.09
N ASP A 108 0.40 6.84 10.28
CA ASP A 108 1.66 6.37 9.68
C ASP A 108 2.18 5.09 10.35
N GLY A 109 1.63 4.76 11.53
CA GLY A 109 1.85 3.48 12.18
C GLY A 109 1.06 3.26 13.46
N VAL A 110 1.31 2.10 14.08
CA VAL A 110 0.63 1.65 15.31
C VAL A 110 0.79 2.63 16.47
N MET A 111 1.97 3.24 16.62
CA MET A 111 2.23 4.21 17.70
C MET A 111 1.37 5.47 17.61
N GLU A 112 1.12 5.96 16.39
CA GLU A 112 0.28 7.13 16.19
C GLU A 112 -1.19 6.79 16.45
N ALA A 113 -1.67 5.67 15.92
CA ALA A 113 -3.00 5.17 16.20
C ALA A 113 -3.23 4.91 17.70
N GLN A 114 -2.24 4.33 18.40
CA GLN A 114 -2.26 4.15 19.85
C GLN A 114 -2.50 5.47 20.59
N ARG A 115 -1.75 6.53 20.23
CA ARG A 115 -1.87 7.85 20.86
C ARG A 115 -3.22 8.49 20.57
N ALA A 116 -3.67 8.44 19.31
CA ALA A 116 -4.92 9.06 18.88
C ALA A 116 -6.16 8.41 19.52
N TRP A 117 -6.15 7.09 19.68
CA TRP A 117 -7.31 6.34 20.16
C TRP A 117 -7.22 5.94 21.64
N ASN A 118 -6.10 6.22 22.31
CA ASN A 118 -5.82 5.78 23.68
C ASN A 118 -6.05 4.26 23.88
N ILE A 119 -5.54 3.47 22.91
CA ILE A 119 -5.63 2.00 22.87
C ILE A 119 -4.22 1.44 22.94
N SER A 120 -4.01 0.29 23.60
CA SER A 120 -2.67 -0.30 23.70
C SER A 120 -2.04 -0.63 22.33
N HIS A 121 -0.71 -0.53 22.23
CA HIS A 121 0.05 -0.87 21.03
C HIS A 121 -0.28 -2.28 20.50
N SER A 122 -0.30 -3.27 21.39
CA SER A 122 -0.55 -4.68 21.03
C SER A 122 -1.97 -4.88 20.52
N THR A 123 -2.95 -4.20 21.12
CA THR A 123 -4.33 -4.20 20.64
C THR A 123 -4.40 -3.66 19.21
N VAL A 124 -3.91 -2.43 18.95
CA VAL A 124 -3.95 -1.87 17.59
C VAL A 124 -3.24 -2.79 16.59
N LYS A 125 -2.06 -3.30 16.92
CA LYS A 125 -1.30 -4.21 16.05
C LYS A 125 -2.07 -5.50 15.71
N ASN A 126 -2.66 -6.14 16.71
CA ASN A 126 -3.35 -7.42 16.52
C ASN A 126 -4.63 -7.25 15.71
N TYR A 127 -5.42 -6.23 16.03
CA TYR A 127 -6.66 -5.95 15.30
C TYR A 127 -6.39 -5.45 13.87
N ALA A 128 -5.37 -4.61 13.66
CA ALA A 128 -4.96 -4.17 12.32
C ALA A 128 -4.50 -5.32 11.42
N LYS A 129 -3.88 -6.36 11.99
CA LYS A 129 -3.45 -7.56 11.24
C LYS A 129 -4.63 -8.36 10.69
N ILE A 130 -5.71 -8.45 11.44
CA ILE A 130 -6.88 -9.27 11.08
C ILE A 130 -8.03 -8.46 10.49
N GLY A 131 -7.92 -7.13 10.39
CA GLY A 131 -9.04 -6.26 10.01
C GLY A 131 -10.19 -6.30 11.02
N GLY A 132 -9.87 -6.46 12.31
CA GLY A 132 -10.86 -6.78 13.34
C GLY A 132 -11.52 -5.55 13.98
N VAL A 133 -12.66 -5.77 14.61
CA VAL A 133 -13.42 -4.74 15.35
C VAL A 133 -12.96 -4.68 16.81
N TYR A 134 -12.59 -3.49 17.27
CA TYR A 134 -12.33 -3.19 18.68
C TYR A 134 -13.10 -1.94 19.11
N LYS A 135 -13.95 -2.07 20.14
CA LYS A 135 -14.79 -0.97 20.68
C LYS A 135 -15.54 -0.18 19.59
N GLY A 136 -16.09 -0.87 18.59
CA GLY A 136 -16.86 -0.23 17.52
C GLY A 136 -16.03 0.37 16.38
N TYR A 137 -14.71 0.14 16.35
CA TYR A 137 -13.83 0.60 15.28
C TYR A 137 -13.08 -0.56 14.65
N ILE A 138 -12.89 -0.51 13.33
CA ILE A 138 -12.09 -1.47 12.59
C ILE A 138 -10.71 -0.88 12.40
N PHE A 139 -9.68 -1.63 12.77
CA PHE A 139 -8.28 -1.30 12.46
C PHE A 139 -7.81 -2.23 11.35
N SER A 140 -7.10 -1.70 10.37
CA SER A 140 -6.59 -2.48 9.24
C SER A 140 -5.24 -1.95 8.77
N TYR A 141 -4.34 -2.85 8.38
CA TYR A 141 -3.15 -2.49 7.60
C TYR A 141 -3.43 -2.29 6.12
N GLU A 142 -4.60 -2.73 5.67
CA GLU A 142 -5.06 -2.66 4.28
C GLU A 142 -6.16 -1.61 4.14
N ARG A 143 -6.29 -1.03 2.94
CA ARG A 143 -7.44 -0.17 2.62
C ARG A 143 -8.68 -1.05 2.43
N LEU A 144 -9.71 -0.83 3.24
CA LEU A 144 -10.97 -1.53 3.09
C LEU A 144 -11.79 -0.77 2.05
N VAL A 145 -12.06 -1.42 0.92
CA VAL A 145 -13.04 -0.92 -0.05
C VAL A 145 -14.41 -1.32 0.47
N THR A 146 -15.32 -0.35 0.59
CA THR A 146 -16.73 -0.67 0.76
C THR A 146 -17.19 -1.33 -0.53
N SER A 147 -17.63 -2.59 -0.46
CA SER A 147 -18.47 -3.12 -1.53
C SER A 147 -19.65 -2.15 -1.63
N GLN A 148 -19.76 -1.40 -2.72
CA GLN A 148 -21.08 -0.92 -3.09
C GLN A 148 -21.89 -2.18 -3.36
N GLU A 149 -22.81 -2.50 -2.45
CA GLU A 149 -23.84 -3.49 -2.71
C GLU A 149 -24.69 -2.96 -3.88
N GLY A 150 -24.76 -3.74 -4.97
CA GLY A 150 -25.73 -3.54 -6.06
C GLY A 150 -25.13 -3.07 -7.37
#